data_AF-A0A197JQL6-F1
#
_entry.id   AF-A0A197JQL6-F1
#
_cell.length_a   1.000
_cell.length_b   1.000
_cell.length_c   1.000
_cell.angle_alpha   90.00
_cell.angle_beta   90.00
_cell.angle_gamma   90.00
#
_symmetry.space_group_name_H-M   'P 1'
#
loop_
_entity.id
_entity.type
_entity.pdbx_description
1 polymer ?
#
loop_
_entity_poly.entity_id
_entity_poly.type
_entity_poly.pdbx_seq_one_letter_code
_entity_poly.pdbx_strand_id
1 'polypeptide(L)'
;MEVETHTNELSQTQHHQQQQQQQQQQQQQQAMATAAKAKAKAKAKASITDTVELILWLKTEQARITREVKQLNAQGYQTTALYNYWHILENQIKALEFELILEKSAELAIE
;
A
#
# COMPACT_ATOMS: atom_id res chain seq x y z
N MET A 1 34.67 -28.42 -24.52
CA MET A 1 34.00 -27.23 -25.12
C MET A 1 32.62 -27.18 -24.48
N GLU A 2 32.51 -26.79 -23.20
CA GLU A 2 31.29 -26.96 -22.38
C GLU A 2 31.11 -25.83 -21.34
N VAL A 3 31.39 -24.57 -21.69
CA VAL A 3 31.31 -23.46 -20.72
C VAL A 3 30.22 -22.43 -21.05
N GLU A 4 29.57 -22.51 -22.22
CA GLU A 4 28.63 -21.47 -22.67
C GLU A 4 27.14 -21.72 -22.35
N THR A 5 26.78 -22.90 -21.83
CA THR A 5 25.36 -23.23 -21.55
C THR A 5 24.85 -22.68 -20.22
N HIS A 6 25.70 -22.61 -19.18
CA HIS A 6 25.25 -22.25 -17.82
C HIS A 6 24.89 -20.77 -17.65
N THR A 7 25.50 -19.86 -18.41
CA THR A 7 25.21 -18.41 -18.32
C THR A 7 23.87 -18.04 -18.96
N ASN A 8 23.46 -18.79 -19.98
CA ASN A 8 22.22 -18.51 -20.72
C ASN A 8 20.97 -18.95 -19.92
N GLU A 9 21.04 -20.08 -19.21
CA GLU A 9 19.95 -20.58 -18.36
C GLU A 9 19.72 -19.70 -17.11
N LEU A 10 20.78 -19.19 -16.49
CA LEU A 10 20.70 -18.26 -15.36
C LEU A 10 20.05 -16.93 -15.77
N SER A 11 20.40 -16.42 -16.95
CA SER A 11 19.85 -15.17 -17.48
C SER A 11 18.36 -15.31 -17.83
N GLN A 12 17.98 -16.43 -18.46
CA GLN A 12 16.57 -16.73 -18.75
C GLN A 12 15.75 -16.92 -17.48
N THR A 13 16.30 -17.57 -16.46
CA THR A 13 15.60 -17.81 -15.18
C THR A 13 15.37 -16.50 -14.42
N GLN A 14 16.38 -15.62 -14.36
CA GLN A 14 16.20 -14.29 -13.75
C GLN A 14 15.17 -13.44 -14.49
N HIS A 15 15.20 -13.47 -15.82
CA HIS A 15 14.27 -12.68 -16.62
C HIS A 15 12.82 -13.16 -16.45
N HIS A 16 12.59 -14.48 -16.40
CA HIS A 16 11.27 -15.06 -16.13
C HIS A 16 10.78 -14.75 -14.71
N GLN A 17 11.66 -14.79 -13.70
CA GLN A 17 11.28 -14.41 -12.33
C GLN A 17 10.88 -12.93 -12.23
N GLN A 18 11.61 -12.02 -12.89
CA GLN A 18 11.23 -10.61 -12.94
C GLN A 18 9.87 -10.41 -13.60
N GLN A 19 9.58 -11.12 -14.69
CA GLN A 19 8.33 -10.97 -15.42
C GLN A 19 7.12 -11.48 -14.63
N GLN A 20 7.26 -12.61 -13.92
CA GLN A 20 6.21 -13.10 -13.01
C GLN A 20 5.94 -12.15 -11.83
N GLN A 21 7.00 -11.55 -11.26
CA GLN A 21 6.83 -10.54 -10.21
C GLN A 21 6.05 -9.32 -10.69
N GLN A 22 6.30 -8.84 -11.91
CA GLN A 22 5.56 -7.71 -12.48
C GLN A 22 4.06 -8.00 -12.67
N GLN A 23 3.68 -9.21 -13.10
CA GLN A 23 2.26 -9.56 -13.26
C GLN A 23 1.51 -9.62 -11.93
N GLN A 24 2.10 -10.18 -10.88
CA GLN A 24 1.48 -10.16 -9.55
C GLN A 24 1.33 -8.73 -9.01
N GLN A 25 2.29 -7.85 -9.31
CA GLN A 25 2.20 -6.44 -8.90
C GLN A 25 1.08 -5.69 -9.62
N GLN A 26 0.85 -5.92 -10.91
CA GLN A 26 -0.27 -5.28 -11.60
C GLN A 26 -1.62 -5.72 -11.02
N GLN A 27 -1.79 -7.00 -10.69
CA GLN A 27 -3.02 -7.47 -10.02
C GLN A 27 -3.19 -6.87 -8.62
N GLN A 28 -2.12 -6.75 -7.84
CA GLN A 28 -2.19 -6.07 -6.55
C GLN A 28 -2.49 -4.57 -6.69
N GLN A 29 -1.91 -3.87 -7.65
CA GLN A 29 -2.24 -2.45 -7.92
C GLN A 29 -3.70 -2.27 -8.36
N GLN A 30 -4.23 -3.18 -9.17
CA GLN A 30 -5.65 -3.15 -9.56
C GLN A 30 -6.58 -3.44 -8.37
N ALA A 31 -6.22 -4.38 -7.50
CA ALA A 31 -6.97 -4.66 -6.28
C ALA A 31 -6.93 -3.46 -5.30
N MET A 32 -5.77 -2.83 -5.14
CA MET A 32 -5.58 -1.64 -4.29
C MET A 32 -6.36 -0.42 -4.78
N ALA A 33 -6.38 -0.16 -6.09
CA ALA A 33 -7.15 0.94 -6.68
C ALA A 33 -8.67 0.79 -6.47
N THR A 34 -9.15 -0.45 -6.29
CA THR A 34 -10.56 -0.74 -6.05
C THR A 34 -10.95 -0.48 -4.58
N ALA A 35 -10.06 -0.73 -3.63
CA ALA A 35 -10.31 -0.48 -2.21
C ALA A 35 -10.46 1.03 -1.88
N ALA A 36 -9.71 1.90 -2.56
CA ALA A 36 -9.77 3.35 -2.34
C ALA A 36 -11.10 4.00 -2.82
N LYS A 37 -11.88 3.32 -3.66
CA LYS A 37 -13.17 3.83 -4.17
C LYS A 37 -14.40 3.39 -3.36
N ALA A 38 -14.24 2.47 -2.42
CA ALA A 38 -15.36 1.91 -1.66
C ALA A 38 -15.32 2.32 -0.19
N LYS A 39 -15.52 3.62 0.12
CA LYS A 39 -16.08 4.09 1.42
C LYS A 39 -16.43 5.59 1.51
N ALA A 40 -16.78 6.24 0.39
CA ALA A 40 -17.22 7.64 0.40
C ALA A 40 -18.73 7.83 0.71
N LYS A 41 -19.42 6.83 1.29
CA LYS A 41 -20.86 6.94 1.57
C LYS A 41 -21.33 6.07 2.74
N ALA A 42 -20.74 6.27 3.91
CA ALA A 42 -21.32 5.84 5.17
C ALA A 42 -21.10 6.92 6.22
N LYS A 43 -21.89 8.00 6.12
CA LYS A 43 -22.03 9.03 7.16
C LYS A 43 -22.95 8.52 8.28
N ALA A 44 -22.64 7.34 8.79
CA ALA A 44 -23.23 6.75 9.97
C ALA A 44 -22.03 6.42 10.84
N LYS A 45 -21.91 7.11 12.00
CA LYS A 45 -20.93 6.89 13.06
C LYS A 45 -20.21 5.54 12.90
N ALA A 46 -19.08 5.55 12.20
CA ALA A 46 -18.10 4.50 12.41
C ALA A 46 -17.72 4.68 13.88
N SER A 47 -17.87 3.65 14.69
CA SER A 47 -17.47 3.78 16.09
C SER A 47 -15.98 4.13 16.15
N ILE A 48 -15.55 4.78 17.22
CA ILE A 48 -14.12 5.01 17.48
C ILE A 48 -13.29 3.75 17.21
N THR A 49 -13.82 2.57 17.57
CA THR A 49 -13.21 1.26 17.30
C THR A 49 -13.01 1.00 15.81
N ASP A 50 -14.04 1.20 14.97
CA ASP A 50 -13.95 1.00 13.52
C ASP A 50 -12.94 1.96 12.87
N THR A 51 -12.89 3.21 13.37
CA THR A 51 -11.92 4.22 12.91
C THR A 51 -10.49 3.83 13.29
N VAL A 52 -10.27 3.34 14.51
CA VAL A 52 -8.95 2.87 14.97
C VAL A 52 -8.47 1.65 14.17
N GLU A 53 -9.34 0.68 13.93
CA GLU A 53 -9.01 -0.50 13.10
C GLU A 53 -8.64 -0.10 11.67
N LEU A 54 -9.39 0.83 11.07
CA LEU A 54 -9.09 1.37 9.75
C LEU A 54 -7.74 2.08 9.71
N ILE A 55 -7.44 2.93 10.71
CA ILE A 55 -6.13 3.60 10.81
C ILE A 55 -5.00 2.57 10.92
N LEU A 56 -5.17 1.53 11.72
CA LEU A 56 -4.16 0.47 11.89
C LEU A 56 -3.90 -0.29 10.59
N TRP A 57 -4.97 -0.63 9.86
CA TRP A 57 -4.88 -1.26 8.55
C TRP A 57 -4.13 -0.35 7.55
N LEU A 58 -4.52 0.93 7.46
CA LEU A 58 -3.87 1.90 6.57
C LEU A 58 -2.38 2.08 6.87
N LYS A 59 -1.98 2.12 8.15
CA LYS A 59 -0.57 2.19 8.57
C LYS A 59 0.21 0.93 8.17
N THR A 60 -0.40 -0.24 8.31
CA THR A 60 0.19 -1.52 7.89
C THR A 60 0.41 -1.54 6.38
N GLU A 61 -0.59 -1.07 5.62
CA GLU A 61 -0.54 -0.98 4.17
C GLU A 61 0.52 0.03 3.70
N GLN A 62 0.62 1.18 4.35
CA GLN A 62 1.67 2.17 4.11
C GLN A 62 3.08 1.55 4.29
N ALA A 63 3.29 0.79 5.36
CA ALA A 63 4.56 0.09 5.61
C ALA A 63 4.88 -1.00 4.58
N ARG A 64 3.86 -1.64 4.00
CA ARG A 64 4.00 -2.59 2.89
C ARG A 64 4.48 -1.87 1.62
N ILE A 65 3.80 -0.80 1.23
CA ILE A 65 4.14 0.00 0.04
C ILE A 65 5.54 0.60 0.16
N THR A 66 5.93 1.10 1.34
CA THR A 66 7.29 1.60 1.56
C THR A 66 8.35 0.52 1.30
N ARG A 67 8.10 -0.73 1.69
CA ARG A 67 9.02 -1.85 1.40
C ARG A 67 9.06 -2.17 -0.09
N GLU A 68 7.90 -2.21 -0.75
CA GLU A 68 7.79 -2.49 -2.18
C GLU A 68 8.48 -1.41 -3.03
N VAL A 69 8.28 -0.13 -2.71
CA VAL A 69 8.96 0.99 -3.36
C VAL A 69 10.48 0.87 -3.20
N LYS A 70 10.98 0.54 -2.00
CA LYS A 70 12.42 0.35 -1.77
C LYS A 70 12.97 -0.80 -2.62
N GLN A 71 12.27 -1.92 -2.67
CA GLN A 71 12.68 -3.09 -3.47
C GLN A 71 12.68 -2.76 -4.97
N LEU A 72 11.63 -2.11 -5.47
CA LEU A 72 11.50 -1.74 -6.88
C LEU A 72 12.55 -0.71 -7.29
N ASN A 73 12.81 0.29 -6.45
CA ASN A 73 13.89 1.25 -6.69
C ASN A 73 15.26 0.57 -6.72
N ALA A 74 15.52 -0.40 -5.83
CA ALA A 74 16.76 -1.19 -5.85
C ALA A 74 16.90 -2.04 -7.12
N GLN A 75 15.78 -2.42 -7.74
CA GLN A 75 15.73 -3.13 -9.02
C GLN A 75 15.72 -2.18 -10.24
N GLY A 76 15.76 -0.86 -10.04
CA GLY A 76 15.77 0.14 -11.11
C GLY A 76 14.40 0.44 -11.73
N TYR A 77 13.31 -0.03 -11.13
CA TYR A 77 11.95 0.23 -11.61
C TYR A 77 11.46 1.62 -11.19
N GLN A 78 10.64 2.25 -12.03
CA GLN A 78 9.97 3.50 -11.67
C GLN A 78 8.82 3.25 -10.70
N THR A 79 8.80 3.98 -9.58
CA THR A 79 7.82 3.79 -8.50
C THR A 79 6.86 4.96 -8.34
N THR A 80 6.73 5.85 -9.33
CA THR A 80 5.94 7.10 -9.23
C THR A 80 4.49 6.86 -8.81
N ALA A 81 3.83 5.83 -9.37
CA ALA A 81 2.45 5.50 -9.01
C ALA A 81 2.32 5.04 -7.55
N LEU A 82 3.24 4.21 -7.07
CA LEU A 82 3.28 3.74 -5.68
C LEU A 82 3.59 4.88 -4.71
N TYR A 83 4.45 5.82 -5.11
CA TYR A 83 4.75 7.01 -4.33
C TYR A 83 3.52 7.93 -4.18
N ASN A 84 2.78 8.15 -5.28
CA ASN A 84 1.53 8.91 -5.23
C ASN A 84 0.48 8.23 -4.33
N TYR A 85 0.37 6.90 -4.42
CA TYR A 85 -0.54 6.15 -3.57
C TYR A 85 -0.16 6.22 -2.08
N TRP A 86 1.14 6.14 -1.78
CA TRP A 86 1.66 6.32 -0.42
C TRP A 86 1.29 7.69 0.18
N HIS A 87 1.40 8.76 -0.62
CA HIS A 87 0.96 10.10 -0.21
C HIS A 87 -0.55 10.20 0.05
N ILE A 88 -1.37 9.52 -0.77
CA ILE A 88 -2.82 9.47 -0.57
C ILE A 88 -3.14 8.78 0.76
N LEU A 89 -2.50 7.64 1.05
CA LEU A 89 -2.68 6.93 2.33
C LEU A 89 -2.25 7.79 3.52
N GLU A 90 -1.13 8.51 3.41
CA GLU A 90 -0.66 9.40 4.48
C GLU A 90 -1.71 10.48 4.81
N ASN A 91 -2.29 11.11 3.77
CA ASN A 91 -3.33 12.11 3.96
C ASN A 91 -4.61 11.53 4.55
N GLN A 92 -5.00 10.32 4.15
CA GLN A 92 -6.16 9.62 4.72
C GLN A 92 -5.96 9.28 6.20
N ILE A 93 -4.78 8.79 6.57
CA ILE A 93 -4.43 8.50 7.97
C ILE A 93 -4.52 9.77 8.81
N LYS A 94 -3.90 10.87 8.36
CA LYS A 94 -3.93 12.15 9.08
C LYS A 94 -5.35 12.69 9.27
N ALA A 95 -6.20 12.57 8.25
CA ALA A 95 -7.60 12.99 8.34
C ALA A 95 -8.38 12.17 9.38
N LEU A 96 -8.24 10.85 9.35
CA LEU A 96 -8.92 9.95 10.29
C LEU A 96 -8.40 10.12 11.73
N GLU A 97 -7.09 10.32 11.91
CA GLU A 97 -6.51 10.62 13.23
C GLU A 97 -7.06 11.94 13.79
N PHE A 98 -7.24 12.96 12.95
CA PHE A 98 -7.84 14.23 13.37
C PHE A 98 -9.31 14.08 13.77
N GLU A 99 -10.12 13.36 12.98
CA GLU A 99 -11.52 13.05 13.33
C GLU A 99 -11.62 12.29 14.65
N LEU A 100 -10.75 11.30 14.87
CA LEU A 100 -10.68 10.53 16.11
C LEU A 100 -10.35 11.40 17.32
N ILE A 101 -9.44 12.37 17.17
CA ILE A 101 -9.10 13.33 18.23
C ILE A 101 -10.31 14.20 18.56
N LEU A 102 -11.01 14.70 17.55
CA LEU A 102 -12.22 15.51 17.75
C LEU A 102 -13.31 14.72 18.48
N GLU A 103 -13.57 13.48 18.09
CA GLU A 103 -14.58 12.64 18.72
C GLU A 103 -14.25 12.36 20.20
N LYS A 104 -13.00 11.97 20.50
CA LYS A 104 -12.54 11.81 21.89
C LYS A 104 -12.62 13.10 22.72
N SER A 105 -12.32 14.25 22.10
CA SER A 105 -12.42 15.54 22.79
C SER A 105 -13.86 15.92 23.12
N ALA A 106 -14.81 15.54 22.26
CA ALA A 106 -16.23 15.77 22.50
C ALA A 106 -16.79 14.87 23.62
N GLU A 107 -16.32 13.62 23.72
CA GLU A 107 -16.67 12.73 24.84
C GLU A 107 -16.22 13.31 26.18
N LEU A 108 -14.97 13.78 26.27
CA LEU A 108 -14.41 14.37 27.48
C LEU A 108 -15.05 15.71 27.88
N ALA A 109 -15.64 16.44 26.94
CA ALA A 109 -16.29 17.72 27.22
C ALA A 109 -17.72 17.56 27.78
N ILE A 110 -18.27 16.34 27.75
CA ILE A 110 -19.63 16.03 28.24
C ILE A 110 -19.59 15.43 29.67
N GLU A 111 -18.41 15.04 30.16
CA GLU A 111 -18.15 14.53 31.52
C GLU A 111 -17.81 15.66 32.51
#